data_AF-A0A9D8IRF0-F1
#
_entry.id   AF-A0A9D8IRF0-F1
#
_cell.length_a   1.000
_cell.length_b   1.000
_cell.length_c   1.000
_cell.angle_alpha   90.00
_cell.angle_beta   90.00
_cell.angle_gamma   90.00
#
_symmetry.space_group_name_H-M   'P 1'
#
loop_
_entity.id
_entity.type
_entity.pdbx_description
1 polymer ?
#
loop_
_entity_poly.entity_id
_entity_poly.type
_entity_poly.pdbx_seq_one_letter_code
_entity_poly.pdbx_strand_id
1 'polypeptide(L)'
;MTPDDACALHDADQDGAVTLIDFTDFFLLAVDLEVGDCDDDGTDDLTEILLGAPDKDGDGVPDDCVACPADFNDDGVVDGDDLGSLLGEWGACPGCDADFNDDGSVDGDDLGTLLGFWGPCG
;
A
#
# COMPACT_ATOMS: atom_id res chain seq x y z
N MET A 1 31.95 -16.92 -18.93
CA MET A 1 30.65 -16.69 -18.29
C MET A 1 30.37 -15.22 -18.44
N THR A 2 29.70 -14.89 -19.54
CA THR A 2 29.01 -13.60 -19.62
C THR A 2 27.78 -13.67 -18.73
N PRO A 3 27.22 -12.54 -18.30
CA PRO A 3 25.93 -12.52 -17.63
C PRO A 3 24.85 -13.28 -18.43
N ASP A 4 24.95 -13.26 -19.76
CA ASP A 4 23.99 -13.81 -20.73
C ASP A 4 24.29 -15.27 -21.16
N ASP A 5 24.84 -16.09 -20.25
CA ASP A 5 24.99 -17.54 -20.51
C ASP A 5 23.82 -18.28 -19.84
N ALA A 6 23.19 -19.25 -20.53
CA ALA A 6 22.06 -20.10 -20.03
C ALA A 6 22.33 -20.91 -18.74
N CYS A 7 23.50 -20.77 -18.14
CA CYS A 7 23.89 -21.37 -16.86
C CYS A 7 24.34 -20.30 -15.85
N ALA A 8 24.13 -19.02 -16.14
CA ALA A 8 24.35 -17.93 -15.22
C ALA A 8 23.25 -17.96 -14.16
N LEU A 9 23.62 -17.69 -12.91
CA LEU A 9 22.68 -17.61 -11.80
C LEU A 9 21.64 -16.47 -11.94
N HIS A 10 21.81 -15.59 -12.93
CA HIS A 10 20.93 -14.47 -13.22
C HIS A 10 20.14 -14.65 -14.54
N ASP A 11 20.26 -15.79 -15.23
CA ASP A 11 19.46 -16.19 -16.39
C ASP A 11 18.59 -17.37 -15.91
N ALA A 12 17.41 -17.01 -15.41
CA ALA A 12 16.57 -17.86 -14.60
C ALA A 12 15.71 -18.81 -15.44
N ASP A 13 15.18 -18.31 -16.55
CA ASP A 13 14.35 -19.08 -17.48
C ASP A 13 15.19 -19.83 -18.53
N GLN A 14 16.51 -19.62 -18.51
CA GLN A 14 17.50 -20.25 -19.38
C GLN A 14 17.34 -19.88 -20.86
N ASP A 15 16.76 -18.72 -21.16
CA ASP A 15 16.56 -18.25 -22.53
C ASP A 15 17.82 -17.59 -23.14
N GLY A 16 18.84 -17.33 -22.32
CA GLY A 16 20.10 -16.72 -22.75
C GLY A 16 20.10 -15.19 -22.71
N ALA A 17 19.10 -14.57 -22.08
CA ALA A 17 19.04 -13.14 -21.81
C ALA A 17 18.88 -12.89 -20.31
N VAL A 18 19.38 -11.73 -19.85
CA VAL A 18 19.08 -11.23 -18.51
C VAL A 18 18.14 -10.03 -18.67
N THR A 19 16.85 -10.27 -18.45
CA THR A 19 15.74 -9.35 -18.64
C THR A 19 14.93 -9.20 -17.35
N LEU A 20 13.85 -8.42 -17.39
CA LEU A 20 12.93 -8.31 -16.26
C LEU A 20 12.25 -9.65 -15.93
N ILE A 21 12.11 -10.54 -16.93
CA ILE A 21 11.55 -11.87 -16.75
C ILE A 21 12.43 -12.70 -15.80
N ASP A 22 13.76 -12.56 -15.86
CA ASP A 22 14.69 -13.25 -14.95
C ASP A 22 14.60 -12.78 -13.50
N PHE A 23 14.15 -11.54 -13.29
CA PHE A 23 13.88 -10.99 -11.97
C PHE A 23 12.50 -11.41 -11.47
N THR A 24 11.47 -11.45 -12.32
CA THR A 24 10.11 -11.84 -11.90
C THR A 24 9.93 -13.34 -11.73
N ASP A 25 10.59 -14.18 -12.54
CA ASP A 25 10.41 -15.65 -12.52
C ASP A 25 11.24 -16.38 -11.44
N PHE A 26 12.31 -15.79 -10.90
CA PHE A 26 13.17 -16.47 -9.91
C PHE A 26 13.35 -15.73 -8.58
N PHE A 27 13.31 -14.39 -8.56
CA PHE A 27 13.50 -13.66 -7.30
C PHE A 27 12.24 -13.68 -6.44
N LEU A 28 11.05 -13.59 -7.05
CA LEU A 28 9.77 -13.61 -6.33
C LEU A 28 9.29 -15.04 -5.99
N LEU A 29 9.53 -16.02 -6.88
CA LEU A 29 9.19 -17.44 -6.63
C LEU A 29 10.10 -18.12 -5.59
N ALA A 30 11.32 -17.62 -5.34
CA ALA A 30 12.25 -18.22 -4.38
C ALA A 30 12.04 -17.78 -2.91
N VAL A 31 11.21 -16.76 -2.66
CA VAL A 31 10.95 -16.26 -1.29
C VAL A 31 9.73 -16.88 -0.61
N ASP A 32 8.92 -17.71 -1.28
CA ASP A 32 7.73 -18.38 -0.67
C ASP A 32 6.82 -17.40 0.11
N LEU A 33 6.87 -16.13 -0.29
CA LEU A 33 5.99 -15.07 0.19
C LEU A 33 4.82 -15.08 -0.77
N GLU A 34 3.61 -15.18 -0.21
CA GLU A 34 2.38 -14.80 -0.89
C GLU A 34 2.68 -13.50 -1.63
N VAL A 35 2.72 -13.56 -2.96
CA VAL A 35 2.95 -12.34 -3.71
C VAL A 35 1.63 -11.58 -3.61
N GLY A 36 1.63 -10.55 -2.75
CA GLY A 36 0.48 -9.69 -2.57
C GLY A 36 0.18 -9.02 -3.91
N ASP A 37 -1.09 -9.05 -4.29
CA ASP A 37 -1.68 -8.26 -5.37
C ASP A 37 -2.88 -7.58 -4.71
N CYS A 38 -2.60 -6.44 -4.08
CA CYS A 38 -3.50 -5.78 -3.17
C CYS A 38 -4.67 -5.07 -3.88
N ASP A 39 -4.53 -4.74 -5.16
CA ASP A 39 -5.59 -4.13 -5.99
C ASP A 39 -6.20 -5.10 -7.04
N ASP A 40 -5.79 -6.37 -7.02
CA ASP A 40 -6.23 -7.47 -7.90
C ASP A 40 -6.03 -7.14 -9.41
N ASP A 41 -5.02 -6.35 -9.77
CA ASP A 41 -4.76 -5.94 -11.15
C ASP A 41 -3.93 -6.97 -11.96
N GLY A 42 -3.39 -7.99 -11.27
CA GLY A 42 -2.54 -9.03 -11.83
C GLY A 42 -1.05 -8.69 -11.86
N THR A 43 -0.66 -7.58 -11.24
CA THR A 43 0.71 -7.15 -10.97
C THR A 43 0.96 -7.27 -9.47
N ASP A 44 2.05 -7.93 -9.11
CA ASP A 44 2.43 -8.07 -7.72
C ASP A 44 2.83 -6.72 -7.07
N ASP A 45 2.45 -6.48 -5.81
CA ASP A 45 2.72 -5.27 -5.00
C ASP A 45 4.18 -4.80 -5.12
N LEU A 46 5.12 -5.75 -4.98
CA LEU A 46 6.56 -5.46 -5.07
C LEU A 46 6.98 -5.01 -6.47
N THR A 47 6.32 -5.52 -7.51
CA THR A 47 6.54 -5.09 -8.90
C THR A 47 6.03 -3.67 -9.08
N GLU A 48 4.88 -3.32 -8.51
CA GLU A 48 4.34 -1.96 -8.56
C GLU A 48 5.22 -0.96 -7.81
N ILE A 49 5.66 -1.28 -6.60
CA ILE A 49 6.60 -0.47 -5.82
C ILE A 49 7.91 -0.28 -6.60
N LEU A 50 8.42 -1.35 -7.23
CA LEU A 50 9.62 -1.26 -8.08
C LEU A 50 9.42 -0.37 -9.31
N LEU A 51 8.19 -0.32 -9.85
CA LEU A 51 7.80 0.54 -10.96
C LEU A 51 7.46 1.97 -10.52
N GLY A 52 7.40 2.23 -9.21
CA GLY A 52 7.29 3.55 -8.61
C GLY A 52 5.97 3.84 -7.91
N ALA A 53 5.19 2.82 -7.56
CA ALA A 53 4.09 2.99 -6.62
C ALA A 53 4.62 3.50 -5.27
N PRO A 54 3.89 4.42 -4.60
CA PRO A 54 4.27 4.90 -3.28
C PRO A 54 4.16 3.76 -2.25
N ASP A 55 5.15 3.67 -1.36
CA ASP A 55 5.24 2.75 -0.22
C ASP A 55 5.97 3.53 0.89
N LYS A 56 5.22 4.36 1.62
CA LYS A 56 5.81 5.34 2.56
C LYS A 56 6.26 4.70 3.86
N ASP A 57 5.64 3.60 4.29
CA ASP A 57 6.00 2.88 5.51
C ASP A 57 6.95 1.70 5.30
N GLY A 58 7.14 1.25 4.06
CA GLY A 58 8.06 0.18 3.73
C GLY A 58 7.55 -1.19 4.16
N ASP A 59 6.22 -1.37 4.24
CA ASP A 59 5.61 -2.64 4.61
C ASP A 59 5.59 -3.66 3.44
N GLY A 60 5.81 -3.17 2.21
CA GLY A 60 5.85 -3.95 0.98
C GLY A 60 4.54 -4.00 0.21
N VAL A 61 3.56 -3.18 0.59
CA VAL A 61 2.26 -2.98 -0.06
C VAL A 61 2.17 -1.51 -0.54
N PRO A 62 1.78 -1.24 -1.80
CA PRO A 62 1.53 0.13 -2.26
C PRO A 62 0.54 0.93 -1.38
N ASP A 63 0.84 2.21 -1.09
CA ASP A 63 -0.06 3.10 -0.34
C ASP A 63 -1.46 3.18 -1.02
N ASP A 64 -1.49 3.14 -2.36
CA ASP A 64 -2.71 3.22 -3.16
C ASP A 64 -3.65 2.01 -2.99
N CYS A 65 -3.12 0.90 -2.45
CA CYS A 65 -3.90 -0.31 -2.16
C CYS A 65 -4.60 -0.30 -0.81
N VAL A 66 -4.12 0.51 0.14
CA VAL A 66 -4.76 0.63 1.45
C VAL A 66 -5.64 1.87 1.43
N ALA A 67 -6.96 1.64 1.41
CA ALA A 67 -7.90 2.72 1.67
C ALA A 67 -7.61 3.30 3.06
N CYS A 68 -7.16 4.55 3.08
CA CYS A 68 -6.80 5.28 4.28
C CYS A 68 -7.82 6.41 4.52
N PRO A 69 -9.10 6.08 4.79
CA PRO A 69 -10.18 7.08 4.83
C PRO A 69 -10.00 8.12 5.95
N ALA A 70 -9.13 7.84 6.92
CA ALA A 70 -8.83 8.73 8.03
C ALA A 70 -7.61 9.64 7.79
N ASP A 71 -6.93 9.51 6.65
CA ASP A 71 -5.93 10.49 6.19
C ASP A 71 -6.66 11.59 5.41
N PHE A 72 -6.95 12.70 6.08
CA PHE A 72 -7.71 13.80 5.50
C PHE A 72 -6.84 14.79 4.74
N ASN A 73 -5.52 14.70 4.90
CA ASN A 73 -4.57 15.62 4.30
C ASN A 73 -3.79 15.01 3.12
N ASP A 74 -4.04 13.72 2.84
CA ASP A 74 -3.44 12.88 1.79
C ASP A 74 -1.90 12.81 1.90
N ASP A 75 -1.34 12.90 3.11
CA ASP A 75 0.11 12.83 3.33
C ASP A 75 0.64 11.40 3.52
N GLY A 76 -0.26 10.41 3.52
CA GLY A 76 0.00 8.98 3.67
C GLY A 76 0.20 8.53 5.11
N VAL A 77 -0.16 9.34 6.10
CA VAL A 77 -0.08 9.01 7.52
C VAL A 77 -1.29 9.57 8.25
N VAL A 78 -2.00 8.72 8.99
CA VAL A 78 -3.04 9.16 9.94
C VAL A 78 -2.39 9.56 11.26
N ASP A 79 -2.33 10.86 11.52
CA ASP A 79 -1.68 11.38 12.72
C ASP A 79 -2.46 12.50 13.45
N GLY A 80 -1.72 13.35 14.17
CA GLY A 80 -2.30 14.46 14.93
C GLY A 80 -2.96 15.52 14.05
N ASP A 81 -2.53 15.67 12.80
CA ASP A 81 -3.13 16.61 11.86
C ASP A 81 -4.52 16.11 11.41
N ASP A 82 -4.68 14.82 11.14
CA ASP A 82 -5.99 14.21 10.81
C ASP A 82 -6.94 14.16 12.00
N LEU A 83 -6.40 13.85 13.18
CA LEU A 83 -7.17 14.00 14.41
C LEU A 83 -7.64 15.45 14.60
N GLY A 84 -6.80 16.42 14.23
CA GLY A 84 -7.15 17.84 14.23
C GLY A 84 -8.33 18.13 13.29
N SER A 85 -8.32 17.55 12.09
CA SER A 85 -9.41 17.63 11.12
C SER A 85 -10.71 17.01 11.65
N LEU A 86 -10.66 15.78 12.18
CA LEU A 86 -11.82 15.11 12.79
C LEU A 86 -12.42 15.93 13.94
N LEU A 87 -11.57 16.43 14.84
CA LEU A 87 -12.02 17.26 15.98
C LEU A 87 -12.58 18.62 15.52
N GLY A 88 -12.20 19.09 14.33
CA GLY A 88 -12.79 20.26 13.69
C GLY A 88 -14.25 20.05 13.26
N GLU A 89 -14.62 18.81 12.97
CA GLU A 89 -15.96 18.40 12.51
C GLU A 89 -16.84 17.81 13.64
N TRP A 90 -16.32 17.76 14.87
CA TRP A 90 -16.98 17.11 16.01
C TRP A 90 -18.43 17.58 16.26
N GLY A 91 -19.34 16.62 16.38
CA GLY A 91 -20.77 16.85 16.57
C GLY A 91 -21.58 16.59 15.31
N ALA A 92 -22.77 17.22 15.19
CA ALA A 92 -23.67 16.96 14.07
C ALA A 92 -23.06 17.42 12.74
N CYS A 93 -22.80 16.48 11.84
CA CYS A 93 -22.09 16.74 10.59
C CYS A 93 -22.65 15.87 9.45
N PRO A 94 -23.75 16.28 8.79
CA PRO A 94 -24.37 15.46 7.75
C PRO A 94 -23.52 15.45 6.47
N GLY A 95 -22.87 14.31 6.20
CA GLY A 95 -22.06 14.10 5.00
C GLY A 95 -20.67 14.75 5.07
N CYS A 96 -20.09 14.78 6.26
CA CYS A 96 -18.71 15.19 6.48
C CYS A 96 -17.79 13.98 6.34
N ASP A 97 -16.55 14.21 5.92
CA ASP A 97 -15.62 13.12 5.62
C ASP A 97 -15.21 12.36 6.91
N ALA A 98 -15.30 13.00 8.07
CA ALA A 98 -15.02 12.38 9.37
C ALA A 98 -16.20 11.58 9.98
N ASP A 99 -17.38 11.53 9.34
CA ASP A 99 -18.52 10.68 9.76
C ASP A 99 -18.41 9.32 9.06
N PHE A 100 -17.61 8.42 9.63
CA PHE A 100 -17.26 7.14 9.01
C PHE A 100 -18.39 6.12 9.05
N ASN A 101 -19.36 6.30 9.95
CA ASN A 101 -20.48 5.39 10.14
C ASN A 101 -21.78 5.88 9.50
N ASP A 102 -21.76 7.06 8.86
CA ASP A 102 -22.87 7.73 8.20
C ASP A 102 -24.09 7.96 9.12
N ASP A 103 -23.89 8.15 10.43
CA ASP A 103 -24.99 8.37 11.38
C ASP A 103 -25.44 9.83 11.48
N GLY A 104 -24.71 10.73 10.81
CA GLY A 104 -24.95 12.16 10.76
C GLY A 104 -24.25 12.95 11.87
N SER A 105 -23.36 12.33 12.64
CA SER A 105 -22.55 12.96 13.68
C SER A 105 -21.13 12.41 13.71
N VAL A 106 -20.15 13.28 13.92
CA VAL A 106 -18.76 12.89 14.21
C VAL A 106 -18.60 12.80 15.72
N ASP A 107 -18.38 11.59 16.24
CA ASP A 107 -18.24 11.36 17.68
C ASP A 107 -17.15 10.34 18.08
N GLY A 108 -17.33 9.70 19.23
CA GLY A 108 -16.39 8.72 19.77
C GLY A 108 -16.27 7.47 18.91
N ASP A 109 -17.31 7.11 18.17
CA ASP A 109 -17.29 5.97 17.26
C ASP A 109 -16.38 6.27 16.05
N ASP A 110 -16.47 7.48 15.48
CA ASP A 110 -15.60 7.92 14.38
C ASP A 110 -14.15 8.12 14.81
N LEU A 111 -13.94 8.68 16.01
CA LEU A 111 -12.62 8.74 16.61
C LEU A 111 -12.03 7.33 16.79
N GLY A 112 -12.85 6.36 17.18
CA GLY A 112 -12.43 4.96 17.27
C GLY A 112 -11.96 4.41 15.93
N THR A 113 -12.67 4.76 14.85
CA THR A 113 -12.29 4.40 13.48
C THR A 113 -10.96 5.06 13.08
N LEU A 114 -10.81 6.38 13.26
CA LEU A 114 -9.56 7.09 12.97
C LEU A 114 -8.37 6.48 13.72
N LEU A 115 -8.53 6.20 15.02
CA LEU A 115 -7.47 5.56 15.82
C LEU A 115 -7.16 4.13 15.37
N GLY A 116 -8.09 3.45 14.71
CA GLY A 116 -7.87 2.16 14.07
C GLY A 116 -6.93 2.24 12.87
N PHE A 117 -6.87 3.39 12.20
CA PHE A 117 -5.97 3.69 11.09
C PHE A 117 -4.70 4.44 11.54
N TRP A 118 -4.47 4.64 12.84
CA TRP A 118 -3.37 5.50 13.31
C TRP A 118 -1.98 5.01 12.88
N GLY A 119 -1.21 5.91 12.28
CA GLY A 119 0.10 5.62 11.71
C GLY A 119 0.09 5.74 10.19
N PRO A 120 1.15 5.25 9.54
CA PRO A 120 1.21 5.24 8.08
C PRO A 120 0.07 4.46 7.44
N CYS A 121 -0.24 4.84 6.20
CA CYS A 121 -1.18 4.14 5.34
C CYS A 121 -0.46 3.00 4.61
N GLY A 122 -0.70 1.76 5.05
CA GLY A 122 0.04 0.56 4.64
C GLY A 122 0.18 -0.38 5.82
#